data_AF-A0A534Y8L1-F1
#
_entry.id   AF-A0A534Y8L1-F1
#
_cell.length_a   1.000
_cell.length_b   1.000
_cell.length_c   1.000
_cell.angle_alpha   90.00
_cell.angle_beta   90.00
_cell.angle_gamma   90.00
#
_symmetry.space_group_name_H-M   'P 1'
#
loop_
_entity.id
_entity.type
_entity.pdbx_description
1 polymer ?
#
loop_
_entity_poly.entity_id
_entity_poly.type
_entity_poly.pdbx_seq_one_letter_code
_entity_poly.pdbx_strand_id
1 'polypeptide(L)'
;MTAIRWAIEYDCGLDHIARETQQKLGEQLQEITKCLPENDGYGPFWESMRRSALRVEMEGWEFGYRLDQEAERLVVMYAVRRI
;
A
#
# COMPACT_ATOMS: atom_id res chain seq x y z
N MET A 1 -0.50 -9.75 -21.75
CA MET A 1 -0.87 -8.77 -20.70
C MET A 1 0.33 -8.63 -19.80
N THR A 2 1.01 -7.50 -19.85
CA THR A 2 2.18 -7.23 -19.00
C THR A 2 1.62 -6.72 -17.68
N ALA A 3 1.71 -7.51 -16.61
CA ALA A 3 1.26 -7.07 -15.30
C ALA A 3 2.07 -5.83 -14.90
N ILE A 4 1.40 -4.69 -14.75
CA ILE A 4 2.02 -3.48 -14.20
C ILE A 4 2.42 -3.84 -12.77
N ARG A 5 3.73 -3.96 -12.54
CA ARG A 5 4.26 -4.32 -11.22
C ARG A 5 4.49 -3.03 -10.45
N TRP A 6 3.50 -2.63 -9.68
CA TRP A 6 3.60 -1.49 -8.80
C TRP A 6 4.77 -1.65 -7.83
N ALA A 7 5.58 -0.61 -7.69
CA ALA A 7 6.63 -0.56 -6.68
C ALA A 7 6.00 -0.39 -5.29
N ILE A 8 6.55 -1.06 -4.28
CA ILE A 8 6.17 -0.86 -2.88
C ILE A 8 7.33 -0.15 -2.18
N GLU A 9 7.04 1.03 -1.64
CA GLU A 9 7.99 1.89 -0.94
C GLU A 9 7.55 2.08 0.51
N TYR A 10 8.53 2.33 1.38
CA TYR A 10 8.32 2.58 2.79
C TYR A 10 8.93 3.92 3.16
N ASP A 11 8.08 4.90 3.48
CA ASP A 11 8.48 6.23 3.96
C ASP A 11 8.48 6.28 5.51
N CYS A 12 8.24 5.13 6.15
CA CYS A 12 8.33 4.95 7.59
C CYS A 12 9.34 3.84 7.93
N GLY A 13 10.02 3.98 9.07
CA GLY A 13 10.91 2.94 9.57
C GLY A 13 10.12 1.73 10.05
N LEU A 14 10.45 0.54 9.52
CA LEU A 14 9.85 -0.73 9.93
C LEU A 14 10.76 -1.57 10.84
N ASP A 15 11.94 -1.07 11.21
CA ASP A 15 12.98 -1.83 11.93
C ASP A 15 12.53 -2.40 13.28
N HIS A 16 11.50 -1.80 13.86
CA HIS A 16 10.89 -2.18 15.13
C HIS A 16 9.79 -3.24 15.01
N ILE A 17 9.49 -3.68 13.79
CA ILE A 17 8.45 -4.66 13.46
C ILE A 17 9.15 -5.98 13.10
N ALA A 18 8.58 -7.10 13.55
CA ALA A 18 9.13 -8.42 13.25
C ALA A 18 9.22 -8.66 11.73
N ARG A 19 10.32 -9.28 11.27
CA ARG A 19 10.56 -9.56 9.83
C ARG A 19 9.43 -10.35 9.19
N GLU A 20 8.83 -11.28 9.91
CA GLU A 20 7.69 -12.06 9.43
C GLU A 20 6.48 -11.16 9.12
N THR A 21 6.14 -10.23 10.03
CA THR A 21 5.07 -9.25 9.80
C THR A 21 5.39 -8.34 8.62
N GLN A 22 6.66 -7.91 8.47
CA GLN A 22 7.09 -7.09 7.32
C GLN A 22 6.92 -7.85 5.98
N GLN A 23 7.28 -9.14 5.95
CA GLN A 23 7.12 -9.99 4.78
C GLN A 23 5.65 -10.14 4.40
N LYS A 24 4.80 -10.48 5.38
CA LYS A 24 3.35 -10.62 5.15
C LYS A 24 2.70 -9.31 4.71
N LEU A 25 3.14 -8.18 5.28
CA LEU A 25 2.71 -6.86 4.81
C LEU A 25 3.07 -6.66 3.33
N GLY A 26 4.32 -6.95 2.94
CA GLY A 26 4.77 -6.85 1.55
C GLY A 26 3.93 -7.72 0.60
N GLU A 27 3.68 -8.98 0.98
CA GLU A 27 2.83 -9.89 0.21
C GLU A 27 1.40 -9.37 0.06
N GLN A 28 0.79 -8.91 1.16
CA GLN A 28 -0.57 -8.39 1.14
C GLN A 28 -0.69 -7.11 0.28
N LEU A 29 0.28 -6.20 0.37
CA LEU A 29 0.33 -5.00 -0.47
C LEU A 29 0.52 -5.36 -1.94
N GLN A 30 1.33 -6.38 -2.27
CA GLN A 30 1.46 -6.87 -3.63
C GLN A 30 0.12 -7.41 -4.17
N GLU A 31 -0.61 -8.21 -3.39
CA GLU A 31 -1.94 -8.68 -3.81
C GLU A 31 -2.92 -7.52 -4.02
N ILE A 32 -2.90 -6.50 -3.16
CA ILE A 32 -3.71 -5.29 -3.36
C ILE A 32 -3.39 -4.63 -4.70
N THR A 33 -2.11 -4.47 -5.04
CA THR A 33 -1.71 -3.82 -6.29
C THR A 33 -2.16 -4.56 -7.56
N LYS A 34 -2.29 -5.89 -7.50
CA LYS A 34 -2.80 -6.70 -8.62
C LYS A 34 -4.27 -6.46 -8.92
N CYS A 35 -5.02 -5.96 -7.95
CA CYS A 35 -6.45 -5.68 -8.06
C CYS A 35 -6.73 -4.23 -8.48
N LEU A 36 -5.70 -3.39 -8.62
CA LEU A 36 -5.88 -2.00 -9.03
C LEU A 36 -6.27 -1.92 -10.51
N PRO A 37 -7.22 -1.04 -10.87
CA PRO A 37 -7.65 -0.90 -12.25
C PRO A 37 -6.54 -0.28 -13.12
N GLU A 38 -6.44 -0.72 -14.37
CA GLU A 38 -5.48 -0.17 -15.34
C GLU A 38 -5.97 1.15 -15.99
N ASN A 39 -7.09 1.73 -15.53
CA ASN A 39 -7.75 2.87 -16.16
C ASN A 39 -7.02 4.21 -15.93
N ASP A 40 -7.44 5.23 -16.68
CA ASP A 40 -6.90 6.57 -16.58
C ASP A 40 -7.03 7.16 -15.16
N GLY A 41 -5.96 7.83 -14.71
CA GLY A 41 -5.85 8.32 -13.34
C GLY A 41 -6.78 9.43 -12.91
N TYR A 42 -7.62 9.87 -13.83
CA TYR A 42 -8.55 10.98 -13.65
C TYR A 42 -9.97 10.49 -13.34
N GLY A 43 -10.20 9.16 -13.37
CA GLY A 43 -11.50 8.58 -13.05
C GLY A 43 -11.89 8.73 -11.56
N PRO A 44 -13.20 8.64 -11.24
CA PRO A 44 -13.71 8.77 -9.87
C PRO A 44 -13.08 7.81 -8.85
N PHE A 45 -12.67 6.61 -9.30
CA PHE A 45 -11.96 5.64 -8.47
C PHE A 45 -10.64 6.23 -7.93
N TRP A 46 -9.79 6.75 -8.82
CA TRP A 46 -8.49 7.29 -8.45
C TRP A 46 -8.61 8.59 -7.66
N GLU A 47 -9.62 9.41 -7.94
CA GLU A 47 -9.92 10.57 -7.09
C GLU A 47 -10.29 10.14 -5.66
N SER A 48 -11.12 9.11 -5.51
CA SER A 48 -11.47 8.53 -4.21
C SER A 48 -10.23 8.00 -3.49
N MET A 49 -9.36 7.25 -4.18
CA MET A 49 -8.13 6.71 -3.59
C MET A 49 -7.18 7.81 -3.11
N ARG A 50 -6.99 8.88 -3.90
CA ARG A 50 -6.15 10.03 -3.51
C ARG A 50 -6.66 10.74 -2.25
N ARG A 51 -7.97 10.78 -2.05
CA ARG A 51 -8.61 11.41 -0.87
C ARG A 51 -8.71 10.46 0.32
N SER A 52 -8.55 9.16 0.10
CA SER A 52 -8.74 8.15 1.13
C SER A 52 -7.51 7.98 2.01
N ALA A 53 -7.73 7.77 3.31
CA ALA A 53 -6.70 7.31 4.22
C ALA A 53 -6.68 5.77 4.20
N LEU A 54 -6.02 5.18 3.19
CA LEU A 54 -5.96 3.74 3.03
C LEU A 54 -5.10 3.10 4.12
N ARG A 55 -5.54 1.95 4.62
CA ARG A 55 -4.83 1.21 5.67
C ARG A 55 -4.99 -0.29 5.54
N VAL A 56 -3.97 -1.01 6.00
CA VAL A 56 -4.00 -2.46 6.26
C VAL A 56 -3.85 -2.66 7.77
N GLU A 57 -4.73 -3.48 8.34
CA GLU A 57 -4.64 -3.90 9.75
C GLU A 57 -4.32 -5.39 9.81
N MET A 58 -3.24 -5.75 10.51
CA MET A 58 -2.81 -7.15 10.65
C MET A 58 -1.93 -7.33 11.89
N GLU A 59 -2.05 -8.48 12.58
CA GLU A 59 -1.17 -8.88 13.68
C GLU A 59 -1.01 -7.81 14.80
N GLY A 60 -2.06 -7.01 15.04
CA GLY A 60 -2.04 -5.91 16.01
C GLY A 60 -1.33 -4.64 15.53
N TRP A 61 -1.03 -4.54 14.23
CA TRP A 61 -0.47 -3.36 13.57
C TRP A 61 -1.49 -2.73 12.64
N GLU A 62 -1.38 -1.40 12.48
CA GLU A 62 -2.00 -0.64 11.41
C GLU A 62 -0.92 0.00 10.54
N PHE A 63 -1.06 -0.17 9.23
CA PHE A 63 -0.17 0.38 8.22
C PHE A 63 -0.96 1.29 7.31
N GLY A 64 -0.70 2.59 7.36
CA GLY A 64 -1.28 3.54 6.42
C GLY A 64 -0.47 3.61 5.14
N TYR A 65 -1.14 3.66 3.99
CA TYR A 65 -0.48 3.75 2.70
C TYR A 65 -1.22 4.67 1.74
N ARG A 66 -0.53 5.06 0.66
CA ARG A 66 -1.07 5.83 -0.45
C ARG A 66 -0.71 5.18 -1.77
N LEU A 67 -1.55 5.42 -2.76
CA LEU A 67 -1.31 5.02 -4.14
C LEU A 67 -0.90 6.27 -4.94
N ASP A 68 0.24 6.19 -5.60
CA ASP A 68 0.71 7.15 -6.59
C ASP A 68 0.76 6.43 -7.93
N GLN A 69 -0.31 6.59 -8.69
CA GLN A 69 -0.50 5.92 -9.95
C GLN A 69 0.42 6.45 -11.05
N GLU A 70 0.72 7.76 -11.05
CA GLU A 70 1.59 8.34 -12.08
C GLU A 70 3.00 7.75 -11.99
N ALA A 71 3.47 7.48 -10.77
CA ALA A 71 4.74 6.80 -10.51
C ALA A 71 4.61 5.28 -10.34
N GLU A 72 3.42 4.69 -10.55
CA GLU A 72 3.12 3.27 -10.35
C GLU A 72 3.65 2.70 -9.02
N ARG A 73 3.41 3.42 -7.91
CA ARG A 73 3.92 3.06 -6.59
C ARG A 73 2.88 3.11 -5.48
N LEU A 74 3.03 2.20 -4.52
CA LEU A 74 2.33 2.18 -3.26
C LEU A 74 3.33 2.57 -2.17
N VAL A 75 3.05 3.66 -1.44
CA VAL A 75 3.94 4.17 -0.40
C VAL A 75 3.31 3.96 0.96
N VAL A 76 3.97 3.18 1.82
CA VAL A 76 3.59 3.01 3.23
C VAL A 76 4.09 4.23 4.01
N MET A 77 3.16 4.98 4.58
CA MET A 77 3.39 6.28 5.21
C MET A 77 3.61 6.17 6.72
N TYR A 78 2.98 5.19 7.37
CA TYR A 78 3.13 4.96 8.80
C TYR A 78 2.88 3.50 9.16
N ALA A 79 3.44 3.09 10.30
CA ALA A 79 3.14 1.84 10.97
C ALA A 79 2.96 2.11 12.47
N VAL A 80 1.82 1.71 13.03
CA VAL A 80 1.51 1.91 14.45
C VAL A 80 0.98 0.63 15.08
N ARG A 81 1.39 0.37 16.32
CA ARG A 81 0.83 -0.73 17.11
C ARG A 81 -0.55 -0.33 17.60
N ARG A 82 -1.57 -1.13 17.30
CA ARG A 82 -2.90 -0.98 17.89
C ARG A 82 -2.90 -1.70 19.25
N ILE A 83 -3.18 -0.94 20.30
CA ILE A 83 -3.26 -1.41 21.70
C ILE A 83 -4.63 -2.05 21.93
#